data_AF-A0A8J6I7C6-F1
#
_entry.id   AF-A0A8J6I7C6-F1
#
_cell.length_a   1.000
_cell.length_b   1.000
_cell.length_c   1.000
_cell.angle_alpha   90.00
_cell.angle_beta   90.00
_cell.angle_gamma   90.00
#
_symmetry.space_group_name_H-M   'P 1'
#
loop_
_entity.id
_entity.type
_entity.pdbx_description
1 polymer ?
#
loop_
_entity_poly.entity_id
_entity_poly.type
_entity_poly.pdbx_seq_one_letter_code
_entity_poly.pdbx_strand_id
1 'polypeptide(L)'
;MLPEEHEEFDRDYRRALASAADSLDLAEVLRILEHWRLRVIISSDPEAYRLGLAHAVTLLSGEQAPVGEPLTSVKERLDQLGA
;
A
#
# COMPACT_ATOMS: atom_id res chain seq x y z
N MET A 1 9.80 -2.73 1.31
CA MET A 1 8.58 -3.21 0.62
C MET A 1 8.37 -4.64 1.03
N LEU A 2 7.15 -5.01 1.39
CA LEU A 2 6.84 -6.39 1.73
C LEU A 2 6.70 -7.23 0.46
N PRO A 3 7.06 -8.52 0.45
CA PRO A 3 6.95 -9.38 -0.73
C PRO A 3 5.56 -9.36 -1.38
N GLU A 4 4.52 -9.29 -0.56
CA GLU A 4 3.11 -9.27 -0.97
C GLU A 4 2.72 -7.98 -1.72
N GLU A 5 3.50 -6.92 -1.62
CA GLU A 5 3.26 -5.63 -2.28
C GLU A 5 3.96 -5.51 -3.64
N HIS A 6 4.80 -6.49 -4.02
CA HIS A 6 5.54 -6.48 -5.28
C HIS A 6 4.62 -6.43 -6.50
N GLU A 7 3.54 -7.22 -6.49
CA GLU A 7 2.60 -7.25 -7.62
C GLU A 7 1.79 -5.95 -7.75
N GLU A 8 1.49 -5.28 -6.63
CA GLU A 8 0.80 -3.99 -6.60
C GLU A 8 1.71 -2.90 -7.18
N PHE A 9 2.97 -2.84 -6.73
CA PHE A 9 3.99 -1.93 -7.27
C PHE A 9 4.17 -2.10 -8.78
N ASP A 10 4.37 -3.34 -9.23
CA ASP A 10 4.62 -3.67 -10.63
C ASP A 10 3.46 -3.21 -11.53
N ARG A 11 2.23 -3.37 -11.07
CA ARG A 11 1.02 -2.96 -11.78
C ARG A 11 0.93 -1.45 -11.91
N ASP A 12 1.16 -0.73 -10.82
CA ASP A 12 1.09 0.73 -10.80
C ASP A 12 2.21 1.37 -11.62
N TYR A 13 3.42 0.84 -11.51
CA TYR A 13 4.57 1.31 -12.26
C TYR A 13 4.38 1.08 -13.77
N ARG A 14 3.91 -0.11 -14.19
CA ARG A 14 3.60 -0.38 -15.61
C ARG A 14 2.51 0.56 -16.14
N ARG A 15 1.46 0.83 -15.34
CA ARG A 15 0.41 1.76 -15.73
C ARG A 15 0.95 3.18 -15.93
N ALA A 16 1.78 3.66 -15.02
CA ALA A 16 2.39 4.99 -15.11
C ALA A 16 3.32 5.10 -16.33
N LEU A 17 4.13 4.07 -16.59
CA LEU A 17 5.02 4.04 -17.76
C LEU A 17 4.24 4.05 -19.08
N ALA A 18 3.12 3.32 -19.17
CA ALA A 18 2.28 3.35 -20.37
C ALA A 18 1.72 4.76 -20.61
N SER A 19 1.19 5.42 -19.58
CA SER A 19 0.71 6.80 -19.67
C SER A 19 1.81 7.78 -20.07
N ALA A 20 3.02 7.59 -19.54
CA ALA A 20 4.16 8.44 -19.86
C ALA A 20 4.65 8.24 -21.30
N ALA A 21 4.58 7.01 -21.84
CA ALA A 21 4.95 6.74 -23.23
C ALA A 21 4.01 7.47 -24.21
N ASP A 22 2.72 7.56 -23.89
CA ASP A 22 1.72 8.23 -24.73
C ASP A 22 1.79 9.77 -24.62
N SER A 23 2.00 10.29 -23.41
CA SER A 23 1.97 11.73 -23.12
C SER A 23 3.34 12.42 -23.19
N LEU A 24 4.43 11.66 -23.18
CA LEU A 24 5.80 12.12 -22.97
C LEU A 24 6.00 12.91 -21.66
N ASP A 25 5.13 12.69 -20.67
CA ASP A 25 5.20 13.28 -19.34
C ASP A 25 5.51 12.21 -18.28
N LEU A 26 6.54 12.45 -17.46
CA LEU A 26 7.00 11.56 -16.41
C LEU A 26 6.42 11.89 -15.02
N ALA A 27 5.59 12.93 -14.89
CA ALA A 27 5.04 13.36 -13.61
C ALA A 27 4.37 12.21 -12.83
N GLU A 28 3.55 11.41 -13.51
CA GLU A 28 2.86 10.27 -12.90
C GLU A 28 3.83 9.15 -12.48
N VAL A 29 4.88 8.91 -13.26
CA VAL A 29 5.92 7.92 -12.90
C VAL A 29 6.64 8.35 -11.62
N LEU A 30 7.04 9.63 -11.53
CA LEU A 30 7.68 10.17 -10.34
C LEU A 30 6.76 10.14 -9.12
N ARG A 31 5.47 10.45 -9.30
CA ARG A 31 4.45 10.39 -8.23
C ARG A 31 4.32 8.98 -7.68
N ILE A 32 4.23 7.97 -8.55
CA ILE A 32 4.15 6.56 -8.14
C ILE A 32 5.43 6.14 -7.41
N LEU A 33 6.61 6.49 -7.93
CA LEU A 33 7.88 6.16 -7.27
C LEU A 33 7.99 6.77 -5.86
N GLU A 34 7.59 8.03 -5.66
CA GLU A 34 7.64 8.64 -4.33
C GLU A 34 6.62 8.00 -3.37
N HIS A 35 5.41 7.69 -3.86
CA HIS A 35 4.41 6.95 -3.07
C HIS A 35 4.98 5.63 -2.55
N TRP A 36 5.60 4.84 -3.43
CA TRP A 36 6.19 3.55 -3.06
C TRP A 36 7.44 3.70 -2.20
N ARG A 37 8.24 4.75 -2.40
CA ARG A 37 9.39 5.05 -1.53
C ARG A 37 8.95 5.30 -0.09
N LEU A 38 7.92 6.11 0.11
CA LEU A 38 7.35 6.38 1.42
C LEU A 38 6.81 5.10 2.06
N ARG A 39 6.12 4.26 1.28
CA ARG A 39 5.61 2.98 1.76
C ARG A 39 6.75 2.05 2.22
N VAL A 40 7.85 1.97 1.48
CA VAL A 40 9.04 1.20 1.89
C VAL A 40 9.64 1.72 3.20
N ILE A 41 9.71 3.03 3.39
CA ILE A 41 10.21 3.65 4.62
C ILE A 41 9.33 3.26 5.81
N ILE A 42 8.01 3.35 5.65
CA ILE A 42 7.03 3.00 6.69
C ILE A 42 7.02 1.49 6.95
N SER A 43 7.20 0.67 5.91
CA SER A 43 7.24 -0.80 6.00
C SER A 43 8.63 -1.35 6.37
N SER A 44 9.58 -0.51 6.78
CA SER A 44 10.96 -0.92 7.07
C SER A 44 11.07 -1.81 8.30
N ASP A 45 10.11 -1.70 9.22
CA ASP A 45 9.78 -2.69 10.23
C ASP A 45 8.46 -3.37 9.83
N PRO A 46 8.53 -4.57 9.22
CA PRO A 46 7.36 -5.32 8.76
C PRO A 46 6.33 -5.58 9.86
N GLU A 47 6.80 -5.79 11.10
CA GLU A 47 5.93 -6.19 12.19
C GLU A 47 5.24 -4.97 12.81
N ALA A 48 5.97 -3.88 13.00
CA ALA A 48 5.37 -2.61 13.41
C ALA A 48 4.37 -2.09 12.37
N TYR A 49 4.65 -2.26 11.08
CA TYR A 49 3.73 -1.85 10.01
C TYR A 49 2.44 -2.68 10.02
N ARG A 50 2.53 -4.01 10.13
CA ARG A 50 1.35 -4.88 10.26
C ARG A 50 0.53 -4.54 11.50
N LEU A 51 1.19 -4.32 12.63
CA LEU A 51 0.53 -3.93 13.88
C LEU A 51 -0.18 -2.58 13.72
N GLY A 52 0.45 -1.61 13.07
CA GLY A 52 -0.13 -0.28 12.79
C GLY A 52 -1.40 -0.36 11.94
N LEU A 53 -1.41 -1.19 10.90
CA LEU A 53 -2.60 -1.39 10.06
C LEU A 53 -3.72 -2.12 10.80
N ALA A 54 -3.40 -3.16 11.58
CA ALA A 54 -4.38 -3.85 12.43
C ALA A 54 -4.99 -2.91 13.50
N HIS A 55 -4.17 -2.02 14.06
CA HIS A 55 -4.64 -0.97 14.95
C HIS A 55 -5.55 0.03 14.24
N ALA A 56 -5.23 0.45 13.02
CA ALA A 56 -6.08 1.33 12.23
C ALA A 56 -7.45 0.69 11.93
N VAL A 57 -7.48 -0.59 11.56
CA VAL A 57 -8.74 -1.34 11.41
C VAL A 57 -9.53 -1.35 12.72
N THR A 58 -8.87 -1.62 13.85
CA THR A 58 -9.53 -1.65 15.16
C THR A 58 -10.11 -0.29 15.54
N LEU A 59 -9.38 0.80 15.27
CA LEU A 59 -9.83 2.16 15.54
C LEU A 59 -11.01 2.58 14.66
N LEU A 60 -10.99 2.22 13.37
CA LEU A 60 -12.00 2.63 12.39
C LEU A 60 -13.26 1.76 12.45
N SER A 61 -13.12 0.46 12.72
CA SER A 61 -14.25 -0.48 12.80
C SER A 61 -14.82 -0.65 14.21
N GLY A 62 -14.03 -0.33 15.25
CA GLY A 62 -14.36 -0.62 16.66
C GLY A 62 -14.21 -2.11 17.03
N GLU A 63 -13.85 -2.97 16.09
CA GLU A 63 -13.66 -4.41 16.28
C GLU A 63 -12.18 -4.77 16.26
N GLN A 64 -11.76 -5.64 17.17
CA GLN A 64 -10.35 -6.04 17.25
C GLN A 64 -9.97 -6.84 16.00
N ALA A 65 -8.97 -6.36 15.26
CA ALA A 65 -8.45 -7.07 14.10
C ALA A 65 -7.85 -8.42 14.53
N PRO A 66 -8.17 -9.54 13.85
CA PRO A 66 -7.60 -10.85 14.15
C PRO A 66 -6.07 -10.83 14.09
N VAL A 67 -5.42 -11.35 15.13
CA VAL A 67 -3.95 -11.46 15.17
C VAL A 67 -3.48 -12.46 14.11
N GLY A 68 -2.57 -12.03 13.24
CA GLY A 68 -2.02 -12.87 12.16
C GLY A 68 -2.86 -12.92 10.89
N GLU A 69 -3.85 -12.04 10.74
CA GLU A 69 -4.58 -11.88 9.49
C GLU A 69 -3.62 -11.49 8.34
N PRO A 70 -3.80 -12.04 7.11
CA PRO A 70 -3.03 -11.62 5.96
C PRO A 70 -3.16 -10.11 5.71
N LEU A 71 -2.03 -9.47 5.38
CA LEU A 71 -1.96 -8.02 5.14
C LEU A 71 -2.96 -7.54 4.09
N THR A 72 -3.22 -8.35 3.06
CA THR A 72 -4.20 -8.06 2.01
C THR A 72 -5.61 -7.87 2.59
N SER A 73 -6.04 -8.75 3.48
CA SER A 73 -7.37 -8.66 4.10
C SER A 73 -7.50 -7.45 5.03
N VAL A 74 -6.43 -7.13 5.76
CA VAL A 74 -6.38 -5.92 6.61
C VAL A 74 -6.51 -4.65 5.76
N LYS A 75 -5.83 -4.59 4.61
CA LYS A 75 -5.92 -3.45 3.67
C LYS A 75 -7.29 -3.35 3.02
N GLU A 76 -7.88 -4.46 2.57
CA GLU A 76 -9.25 -4.48 2.03
C GLU A 76 -10.28 -3.94 3.03
N ARG A 77 -10.12 -4.25 4.33
CA ARG A 77 -10.97 -3.70 5.39
C ARG A 77 -10.76 -2.19 5.56
N LEU A 78 -9.52 -1.71 5.48
CA LEU A 78 -9.23 -0.26 5.54
C LEU A 78 -9.86 0.48 4.36
N ASP A 79 -9.75 -0.06 3.14
CA ASP A 79 -10.38 0.50 1.95
C ASP A 79 -11.91 0.58 2.11
N GLN A 80 -12.54 -0.45 2.67
CA GLN A 80 -13.99 -0.48 2.97
C GLN A 80 -14.41 0.53 4.04
N LEU A 81 -13.51 0.88 4.96
CA LEU A 81 -13.74 1.86 6.03
C LEU A 81 -13.39 3.30 5.59
N GLY A 82 -12.99 3.50 4.33
CA GLY A 82 -12.71 4.81 3.75
C GLY A 82 -11.35 5.40 4.14
N ALA A 83 -10.38 4.55 4.49
CA ALA A 83 -9.01 4.92 4.80
C ALA A 83 -8.06 4.77 3.60
#